data_AF-A0A9E4CU58-F1
#
_entry.id   AF-A0A9E4CU58-F1
#
_cell.length_a   1.000
_cell.length_b   1.000
_cell.length_c   1.000
_cell.angle_alpha   90.00
_cell.angle_beta   90.00
_cell.angle_gamma   90.00
#
_symmetry.space_group_name_H-M   'P 1'
#
loop_
_entity.id
_entity.type
_entity.pdbx_description
1 polymer ?
#
loop_
_entity_poly.entity_id
_entity_poly.type
_entity_poly.pdbx_seq_one_letter_code
_entity_poly.pdbx_strand_id
1 'polypeptide(L)'
;YFGYTHCPDACPIQLKVLADVMKTLQPEVRDQLDVVFVTTDPVRDTPDVMRAYLDQFDSTFIGLTGTDAELADLQIAAGLPVAVAEPLDENGGYLIGHATQVLAFGPDGICNEVFPLGVRESDWAAALPGLVGVSG
;
A
#
# COMPACT_ATOMS: atom_id res chain seq x y z
N TYR A 1 -0.19 -1.45 -2.01
CA TYR A 1 -0.87 -0.23 -1.55
C TYR A 1 -0.29 0.96 -2.30
N PHE A 2 -1.13 1.85 -2.82
CA PHE A 2 -0.68 3.08 -3.49
C PHE A 2 -0.86 4.26 -2.54
N GLY A 3 0.21 5.02 -2.28
CA GLY A 3 0.18 6.14 -1.35
C GLY A 3 1.43 7.00 -1.48
N TYR A 4 1.64 7.96 -0.58
CA TYR A 4 2.82 8.83 -0.61
C TYR A 4 3.28 9.19 0.80
N THR A 5 4.58 9.44 0.98
CA THR A 5 5.18 9.55 2.32
C THR A 5 4.73 10.78 3.12
N HIS A 6 4.23 11.81 2.42
CA HIS A 6 3.76 13.06 3.02
C HIS A 6 2.25 13.07 3.30
N CYS A 7 1.55 11.95 3.12
CA CYS A 7 0.13 11.86 3.38
C CYS A 7 -0.16 12.01 4.89
N PRO A 8 -0.99 12.98 5.30
CA PRO A 8 -1.18 13.29 6.72
C PRO A 8 -2.14 12.34 7.45
N ASP A 9 -2.90 11.50 6.73
CA ASP A 9 -4.03 10.75 7.30
C ASP A 9 -4.08 9.28 6.85
N ALA A 10 -4.57 8.99 5.64
CA ALA A 10 -4.90 7.62 5.24
C ALA A 10 -3.68 6.67 5.13
N CYS A 11 -2.55 7.13 4.59
CA CYS A 11 -1.37 6.28 4.40
C CYS A 11 -0.78 5.75 5.71
N PRO A 12 -0.46 6.58 6.73
CA PRO A 12 0.11 6.07 7.97
C PRO A 12 -0.87 5.15 8.72
N ILE A 13 -2.17 5.41 8.63
CA ILE A 13 -3.20 4.52 9.21
C ILE A 13 -3.17 3.16 8.52
N GLN A 14 -3.19 3.13 7.18
CA GLN A 14 -3.25 1.88 6.43
C GLN A 14 -1.97 1.05 6.60
N LEU A 15 -0.79 1.69 6.58
CA LEU A 15 0.49 1.00 6.79
C LEU A 15 0.61 0.44 8.21
N LYS A 16 0.08 1.16 9.21
CA LYS A 16 0.00 0.64 10.58
C LYS A 16 -0.90 -0.60 10.66
N VAL A 17 -2.08 -0.56 10.04
CA VAL A 17 -2.99 -1.72 9.99
C VAL A 17 -2.29 -2.90 9.32
N LEU A 18 -1.61 -2.70 8.19
CA LEU A 18 -0.86 -3.76 7.51
C LEU A 18 0.22 -4.34 8.42
N ALA A 19 1.00 -3.51 9.12
CA ALA A 19 2.04 -3.99 10.02
C ALA A 19 1.47 -4.78 11.21
N ASP A 20 0.30 -4.38 11.72
CA ASP A 20 -0.36 -5.08 12.83
C ASP A 20 -0.97 -6.41 12.34
N VAL A 21 -1.64 -6.44 11.18
CA VAL A 21 -2.14 -7.66 10.52
C VAL A 21 -1.01 -8.65 10.28
N MET A 22 0.11 -8.20 9.68
CA MET A 22 1.24 -9.08 9.41
C MET A 22 1.75 -9.74 10.69
N LYS A 23 1.73 -9.05 11.85
CA LYS A 23 2.15 -9.61 13.14
C LYS A 23 1.19 -10.64 13.73
N THR A 24 -0.08 -10.67 13.32
CA THR A 24 -1.08 -11.62 13.84
C THR A 24 -1.27 -12.85 12.97
N LEU A 25 -0.82 -12.81 11.71
CA LEU A 25 -0.81 -13.99 10.83
C LEU A 25 0.15 -15.09 11.34
N GLN A 26 -0.23 -16.34 11.11
CA GLN A 26 0.66 -17.49 11.32
C GLN A 26 1.90 -17.37 10.41
N PRO A 27 3.10 -17.79 10.87
CA PRO A 27 4.33 -17.68 10.07
C PRO A 27 4.20 -18.28 8.67
N GLU A 28 3.51 -19.42 8.54
CA GLU A 28 3.31 -20.12 7.28
C GLU A 28 2.55 -19.29 6.24
N VAL A 29 1.66 -18.40 6.68
CA VAL A 29 0.93 -17.47 5.80
C VAL A 29 1.74 -16.20 5.59
N ARG A 30 2.27 -15.63 6.69
CA ARG A 30 3.02 -14.38 6.70
C ARG A 30 4.24 -14.42 5.77
N ASP A 31 5.00 -15.51 5.81
CA ASP A 31 6.26 -15.64 5.05
C ASP A 31 6.05 -15.78 3.54
N GLN A 32 4.79 -15.92 3.10
CA GLN A 32 4.39 -15.97 1.69
C GLN A 32 3.84 -14.63 1.17
N LEU A 33 3.77 -13.60 2.01
CA LEU A 33 3.17 -12.33 1.68
C LEU A 33 4.22 -11.22 1.66
N ASP A 34 4.25 -10.49 0.54
CA ASP A 34 5.00 -9.25 0.42
C ASP A 34 4.06 -8.05 0.56
N VAL A 35 4.38 -7.14 1.47
CA VAL A 35 3.69 -5.84 1.56
C VAL A 35 4.44 -4.83 0.71
N VAL A 36 3.79 -4.40 -0.38
CA VAL A 36 4.35 -3.44 -1.34
C VAL A 36 3.64 -2.10 -1.22
N PHE A 37 4.42 -1.05 -0.96
CA PHE A 37 4.04 0.35 -1.04
C PHE A 37 4.53 0.93 -2.38
N VAL A 38 3.60 1.40 -3.21
CA VAL A 38 3.91 2.07 -4.47
C VAL A 38 3.64 3.55 -4.29
N THR A 39 4.64 4.40 -4.54
CA THR A 39 4.44 5.85 -4.42
C THR A 39 3.47 6.38 -5.48
N THR A 40 2.66 7.37 -5.10
CA THR A 40 1.87 8.20 -6.01
C THR A 40 2.48 9.60 -6.20
N ASP A 41 3.69 9.82 -5.68
CA ASP A 41 4.37 11.12 -5.66
C ASP A 41 5.90 10.98 -5.81
N PRO A 42 6.37 10.53 -6.98
CA PRO A 42 7.78 10.23 -7.21
C PRO A 42 8.70 11.46 -7.08
N VAL A 43 8.14 12.68 -7.13
CA VAL A 43 8.89 13.92 -6.94
C VAL A 43 9.42 14.08 -5.51
N ARG A 44 8.62 13.69 -4.51
CA ARG A 44 9.01 13.76 -3.08
C ARG A 44 9.50 12.42 -2.55
N ASP A 45 9.00 11.32 -3.09
CA ASP A 45 9.24 9.96 -2.59
C ASP A 45 10.44 9.30 -3.27
N THR A 46 11.63 9.78 -2.92
CA THR A 46 12.90 9.10 -3.28
C THR A 46 13.01 7.75 -2.54
N PRO A 47 13.85 6.80 -3.03
CA PRO A 47 14.07 5.54 -2.36
C PRO A 47 14.48 5.67 -0.88
N ASP A 48 15.37 6.62 -0.56
CA ASP A 48 15.82 6.84 0.82
C ASP A 48 14.71 7.39 1.72
N VAL A 49 13.89 8.32 1.21
CA VAL A 49 12.73 8.88 1.92
C VAL A 49 11.70 7.80 2.18
N MET A 50 11.37 6.99 1.17
CA MET A 50 10.45 5.87 1.33
C MET A 50 10.97 4.83 2.31
N ARG A 51 12.26 4.48 2.28
CA ARG A 51 12.84 3.54 3.24
C ARG A 51 12.69 4.05 4.67
N ALA A 52 13.09 5.29 4.93
CA ALA A 52 12.96 5.91 6.25
C ALA A 52 11.48 6.01 6.72
N TYR A 53 10.55 6.19 5.79
CA TYR A 53 9.12 6.18 6.08
C TYR A 53 8.61 4.79 6.44
N LEU A 54 8.91 3.78 5.62
CA LEU A 54 8.44 2.40 5.80
C LEU A 54 9.05 1.72 7.04
N ASP A 55 10.27 2.08 7.43
CA ASP A 55 10.95 1.54 8.62
C ASP A 55 10.23 1.87 9.93
N GLN A 56 9.38 2.89 9.92
CA GLN A 56 8.54 3.24 11.07
C GLN A 56 7.40 2.23 11.30
N PHE A 57 7.06 1.42 10.29
CA PHE A 57 5.98 0.45 10.32
C PHE A 57 6.50 -0.98 10.37
N ASP A 58 7.27 -1.36 9.34
CA ASP A 58 7.91 -2.67 9.22
C ASP A 58 9.09 -2.61 8.22
N SER A 59 10.25 -3.09 8.66
CA SER A 59 11.47 -3.12 7.83
C SER A 59 11.37 -4.04 6.61
N THR A 60 10.43 -4.99 6.61
CA THR A 60 10.20 -5.91 5.49
C THR A 60 9.38 -5.28 4.36
N PHE A 61 8.72 -4.15 4.59
CA PHE A 61 7.89 -3.50 3.57
C PHE A 61 8.73 -2.99 2.41
N ILE A 62 8.27 -3.28 1.19
CA ILE A 62 8.94 -2.94 -0.06
C ILE A 62 8.37 -1.61 -0.58
N GLY A 63 9.24 -0.65 -0.84
CA GLY A 63 8.89 0.62 -1.50
C GLY A 63 9.21 0.58 -2.99
N LEU A 64 8.24 0.92 -3.84
CA LEU A 64 8.40 1.06 -5.29
C LEU A 64 8.15 2.51 -5.72
N THR A 65 9.01 2.98 -6.63
CA THR A 65 8.90 4.28 -7.31
C THR A 65 9.28 4.11 -8.78
N GLY A 66 9.01 5.13 -9.58
CA GLY A 66 9.20 5.13 -11.02
C GLY A 66 8.86 6.49 -11.62
N THR A 67 8.73 6.54 -12.94
CA THR A 67 8.22 7.73 -13.63
C THR A 67 6.72 7.91 -13.42
N ASP A 68 6.21 9.14 -13.55
CA ASP A 68 4.76 9.41 -13.45
C ASP A 68 3.94 8.54 -14.43
N ALA A 69 4.48 8.28 -15.62
CA ALA A 69 3.84 7.44 -16.62
C ALA A 69 3.75 5.97 -16.18
N GLU A 70 4.85 5.39 -15.68
CA GLU A 70 4.87 4.00 -15.18
C GLU A 70 3.93 3.83 -13.99
N LEU A 71 3.88 4.80 -13.08
CA LEU A 71 3.01 4.77 -11.92
C LEU A 71 1.53 4.95 -12.30
N ALA A 72 1.23 5.78 -13.30
CA ALA A 72 -0.12 5.91 -13.84
C ALA A 72 -0.58 4.61 -14.51
N ASP A 73 0.27 4.01 -15.35
CA ASP A 73 -0.03 2.73 -16.02
C ASP A 73 -0.27 1.61 -15.01
N LEU A 74 0.52 1.56 -13.94
CA LEU A 74 0.35 0.55 -12.88
C LEU A 74 -0.96 0.75 -12.11
N GLN A 75 -1.36 1.99 -11.82
CA GLN A 75 -2.67 2.27 -11.19
C GLN A 75 -3.82 1.84 -12.09
N ILE A 76 -3.75 2.13 -13.39
CA ILE A 76 -4.76 1.73 -14.38
C ILE A 76 -4.84 0.20 -14.48
N ALA A 77 -3.69 -0.48 -14.58
CA ALA A 77 -3.63 -1.93 -14.63
C ALA A 77 -4.18 -2.59 -13.36
N ALA A 78 -4.02 -1.93 -12.21
CA ALA A 78 -4.59 -2.35 -10.93
C ALA A 78 -6.09 -2.00 -10.76
N GLY A 79 -6.72 -1.38 -11.77
CA GLY A 79 -8.13 -0.98 -11.74
C GLY A 79 -8.42 0.20 -10.81
N LEU A 80 -7.41 1.02 -10.49
CA LEU A 80 -7.54 2.20 -9.65
C LEU A 80 -7.62 3.49 -10.48
N PRO A 81 -8.29 4.54 -9.97
CA PRO A 81 -8.12 5.87 -10.53
C PRO A 81 -6.67 6.32 -10.38
N VAL A 82 -6.14 6.96 -11.41
CA VAL A 82 -4.80 7.57 -11.37
C VAL A 82 -4.78 8.68 -10.33
N ALA A 83 -3.79 8.67 -9.45
CA ALA A 83 -3.58 9.69 -8.45
C ALA A 83 -3.32 11.06 -9.08
N VAL A 84 -3.87 12.10 -8.46
CA VAL A 84 -3.80 13.48 -8.98
C VAL A 84 -3.32 14.41 -7.89
N ALA A 85 -2.34 15.27 -8.22
CA ALA A 85 -1.92 16.34 -7.33
C ALA A 85 -3.03 17.38 -7.18
N GLU A 86 -3.36 17.71 -5.93
CA GLU A 86 -4.25 18.82 -5.62
C GLU A 86 -3.55 20.17 -5.88
N PRO A 87 -4.32 21.25 -6.08
CA PRO A 87 -3.74 22.59 -6.17
C PRO A 87 -2.87 22.92 -4.96
N LEU A 88 -1.83 23.72 -5.18
CA LEU A 88 -0.97 24.19 -4.10
C LEU A 88 -1.77 24.94 -3.04
N ASP A 89 -1.46 24.71 -1.77
CA ASP A 89 -1.95 25.52 -0.67
C ASP A 89 -1.26 26.88 -0.61
N GLU A 90 -1.69 27.73 0.32
CA GLU A 90 -1.15 29.09 0.52
C GLU A 90 0.35 29.13 0.87
N ASN A 91 0.92 28.01 1.32
CA ASN A 91 2.32 27.86 1.69
C ASN A 91 3.13 27.09 0.62
N GLY A 92 2.52 26.75 -0.52
CA GLY A 92 3.16 25.97 -1.59
C GLY A 92 3.23 24.47 -1.33
N GLY A 93 2.54 23.97 -0.29
CA GLY A 93 2.35 22.54 -0.06
C GLY A 93 1.29 21.95 -0.99
N TYR A 94 1.29 20.63 -1.16
CA TYR A 94 0.27 19.93 -1.93
C TYR A 94 0.01 18.53 -1.38
N LEU A 95 -1.22 18.08 -1.59
CA LEU A 95 -1.66 16.73 -1.34
C LEU A 95 -1.82 15.99 -2.66
N ILE A 96 -1.80 14.66 -2.58
CA ILE A 96 -2.15 13.80 -3.70
C ILE A 96 -3.48 13.12 -3.36
N GLY A 97 -4.48 13.31 -4.22
CA GLY A 97 -5.71 12.52 -4.19
C GLY A 97 -5.42 11.15 -4.79
N HIS A 98 -5.58 10.08 -4.01
CA HIS A 98 -5.34 8.69 -4.45
C HIS A 98 -6.33 7.71 -3.85
N ALA A 99 -6.41 6.51 -4.43
CA ALA A 99 -7.18 5.41 -3.86
C ALA A 99 -6.54 4.94 -2.55
N THR A 100 -7.36 4.70 -1.53
CA THR A 100 -6.90 4.34 -0.17
C THR A 100 -7.05 2.85 0.14
N GLN A 101 -7.52 2.05 -0.82
CA GLN A 101 -7.66 0.60 -0.68
C GLN A 101 -6.32 -0.14 -0.83
N VAL A 102 -6.20 -1.28 -0.16
CA VAL A 102 -5.13 -2.25 -0.42
C VAL A 102 -5.69 -3.32 -1.35
N LEU A 103 -4.91 -3.62 -2.38
CA LEU A 103 -5.17 -4.71 -3.31
C LEU A 103 -4.29 -5.89 -2.91
N ALA A 104 -4.86 -7.07 -2.84
CA ALA A 104 -4.13 -8.29 -2.54
C ALA A 104 -4.19 -9.26 -3.72
N PHE A 105 -3.01 -9.60 -4.22
CA PHE A 105 -2.82 -10.43 -5.40
C PHE A 105 -2.40 -11.82 -5.00
N GLY A 106 -2.98 -12.84 -5.64
CA GLY A 106 -2.53 -14.22 -5.52
C GLY A 106 -1.24 -14.46 -6.31
N PRO A 107 -0.63 -15.65 -6.14
CA PRO A 107 0.58 -16.04 -6.90
C PRO A 107 0.34 -16.18 -8.41
N ASP A 108 -0.92 -16.24 -8.83
CA ASP A 108 -1.36 -16.21 -10.23
C ASP A 108 -1.40 -14.79 -10.83
N GLY A 109 -1.12 -13.75 -10.03
CA GLY A 109 -1.16 -12.35 -10.43
C GLY A 109 -2.57 -11.77 -10.49
N ILE A 110 -3.58 -12.49 -9.99
CA ILE A 110 -4.97 -12.02 -9.96
C ILE A 110 -5.24 -11.32 -8.63
N CYS A 111 -5.89 -10.15 -8.69
CA CYS A 111 -6.38 -9.47 -7.48
C CYS A 111 -7.58 -10.23 -6.93
N ASN A 112 -7.39 -10.97 -5.83
CA ASN A 112 -8.43 -11.77 -5.21
C ASN A 112 -9.21 -10.99 -4.15
N GLU A 113 -8.57 -10.03 -3.49
CA GLU A 113 -9.17 -9.24 -2.41
C GLU A 113 -8.85 -7.75 -2.55
N VAL A 114 -9.83 -6.93 -2.17
CA VAL A 114 -9.69 -5.48 -2.08
C VAL A 114 -10.13 -5.07 -0.68
N PHE A 115 -9.22 -4.47 0.08
CA PHE A 115 -9.46 -4.02 1.45
C PHE A 115 -9.56 -2.50 1.49
N PRO A 116 -10.77 -1.91 1.62
CA PRO A 116 -10.92 -0.50 1.86
C PRO A 116 -10.24 -0.05 3.17
N LEU A 117 -10.04 1.27 3.30
CA LEU A 117 -9.64 1.85 4.58
C LEU A 117 -10.69 1.52 5.66
N GLY A 118 -10.23 1.09 6.84
CA GLY A 118 -11.09 0.81 7.99
C GLY A 118 -11.61 -0.62 8.12
N VAL A 119 -11.16 -1.56 7.27
CA VAL A 119 -11.42 -3.00 7.47
C VAL A 119 -10.81 -3.47 8.79
N ARG A 120 -11.55 -4.29 9.55
CA ARG A 120 -11.11 -4.80 10.86
C ARG A 120 -10.02 -5.83 10.68
N GLU A 121 -9.04 -5.84 11.58
CA GLU A 121 -7.92 -6.78 11.57
C GLU A 121 -8.36 -8.26 11.46
N SER A 122 -9.46 -8.65 12.11
CA SER A 122 -10.02 -9.99 12.02
C SER A 122 -10.41 -10.40 10.61
N ASP A 123 -10.87 -9.45 9.80
CA ASP A 123 -11.34 -9.71 8.44
C ASP A 123 -10.15 -9.93 7.50
N TRP A 124 -9.03 -9.25 7.74
CA TRP A 124 -7.75 -9.52 7.06
C TRP A 124 -7.22 -10.91 7.40
N ALA A 125 -7.17 -11.23 8.69
CA ALA A 125 -6.65 -12.51 9.18
C ALA A 125 -7.45 -13.71 8.66
N ALA A 126 -8.75 -13.52 8.42
CA ALA A 126 -9.61 -14.53 7.81
C ALA A 126 -9.39 -14.68 6.30
N ALA A 127 -9.14 -13.58 5.57
CA ALA A 127 -9.02 -13.59 4.11
C ALA A 127 -7.63 -14.01 3.60
N LEU A 128 -6.56 -13.51 4.23
CA LEU A 128 -5.18 -13.67 3.73
C LEU A 128 -4.69 -15.13 3.64
N PRO A 129 -5.06 -16.08 4.52
CA PRO A 129 -4.67 -17.49 4.34
C PRO A 129 -5.15 -18.08 3.00
N GLY A 130 -6.38 -17.73 2.58
CA GLY A 130 -6.94 -18.17 1.31
C GLY A 130 -6.17 -17.66 0.09
N LEU A 131 -5.55 -16.47 0.21
CA LEU A 131 -4.76 -15.85 -0.85
C LEU A 131 -3.51 -16.67 -1.21
N VAL A 132 -2.90 -17.30 -0.20
CA VAL A 132 -1.66 -18.09 -0.34
C VAL A 132 -1.92 -19.59 -0.43
N GLY A 133 -3.17 -20.00 -0.63
CA GLY A 133 -3.56 -21.41 -0.76
C GLY A 133 -3.43 -22.21 0.54
N VAL A 134 -3.34 -21.54 1.70
CA VAL A 134 -3.34 -22.19 3.01
C VAL A 134 -4.77 -22.21 3.51
N SER A 135 -5.34 -23.41 3.67
CA SER A 135 -6.66 -23.57 4.30
C SER A 135 -6.52 -23.29 5.80
N GLY A 136 -7.27 -22.30 6.31
CA GLY A 136 -7.32 -21.96 7.73
C GLY A 136 -7.99 -23.03 8.59
#